data_AF-A0A368FTU0-F1
#
_entry.id   AF-A0A368FTU0-F1
#
_cell.length_a   1.000
_cell.length_b   1.000
_cell.length_c   1.000
_cell.angle_alpha   90.00
_cell.angle_beta   90.00
_cell.angle_gamma   90.00
#
_symmetry.space_group_name_H-M   'P 1'
#
loop_
_entity.id
_entity.type
_entity.pdbx_description
1 polymer ?
#
loop_
_entity_poly.entity_id
_entity_poly.type
_entity_poly.pdbx_seq_one_letter_code
_entity_poly.pdbx_strand_id
1 'polypeptide(L)'
;MSSNLQATLAFTVFCSAKIAFTPQQDDIRTGYTPYGSRSRSEIAIYNEYFSANRDPIMVFAFVVAKDGGSMARLEHMRETIRQLDYAGTNVTHRGKSFYTLCTDFCLINEPVRQFY
;
A
#
# COMPACT_ATOMS: atom_id res chain seq x y z
N MET A 1 25.04 41.78 26.42
CA MET A 1 23.98 41.05 25.68
C MET A 1 24.59 39.98 24.77
N SER A 2 25.47 39.11 25.29
CA SER A 2 26.29 38.18 24.48
C SER A 2 26.34 36.76 25.07
N SER A 3 26.59 36.62 26.38
CA SER A 3 26.71 35.31 27.04
C SER A 3 25.43 34.44 26.96
N ASN A 4 24.26 35.02 27.23
CA ASN A 4 22.99 34.28 27.17
C ASN A 4 22.65 33.79 25.74
N LEU A 5 23.05 34.54 24.71
CA LEU A 5 22.80 34.17 23.32
C LEU A 5 23.71 33.01 22.87
N GLN A 6 24.97 33.01 23.31
CA GLN A 6 25.89 31.91 23.03
C GLN A 6 25.44 30.62 23.71
N ALA A 7 24.94 30.70 24.94
CA ALA A 7 24.43 29.55 25.67
C ALA A 7 23.19 28.92 24.99
N THR A 8 22.24 29.73 24.52
CA THR A 8 21.05 29.21 23.83
C THR A 8 21.41 28.58 22.49
N LEU A 9 22.30 29.18 21.70
CA LEU A 9 22.77 28.61 20.43
C LEU A 9 23.46 27.26 20.61
N ALA A 10 24.37 27.16 21.59
CA ALA A 10 25.07 25.91 21.88
C ALA A 10 24.08 24.80 22.30
N PHE A 11 23.08 25.16 23.12
CA PHE A 11 22.04 24.22 23.54
C PHE A 11 21.16 23.77 22.37
N THR A 12 20.74 24.69 21.50
CA THR A 12 19.96 24.34 20.30
C THR A 12 20.74 23.41 19.37
N VAL A 13 22.01 23.70 19.09
CA VAL A 13 22.86 22.84 18.25
C VAL A 13 23.00 21.44 18.86
N PHE A 14 23.23 21.36 20.18
CA PHE A 14 23.32 20.09 20.89
C PHE A 14 22.02 19.27 20.77
N CYS A 15 20.85 19.89 20.99
CA CYS A 15 19.56 19.21 20.83
C CYS A 15 19.28 18.81 19.38
N SER A 16 19.63 19.67 18.41
CA SER A 16 19.43 19.41 16.98
C SER A 16 20.33 18.30 16.43
N ALA A 17 21.49 18.03 17.04
CA ALA A 17 22.38 16.95 16.62
C ALA A 17 21.65 15.59 16.59
N LYS A 18 20.68 15.37 17.50
CA LYS A 18 19.87 14.14 17.57
C LYS A 18 19.03 13.89 16.32
N ILE A 19 18.70 14.93 15.54
CA ILE A 19 17.92 14.80 14.29
C ILE A 19 18.69 13.94 13.28
N ALA A 20 20.00 14.16 13.12
CA ALA A 20 20.83 13.41 12.18
C ALA A 20 20.94 11.92 12.50
N PHE A 21 20.70 11.53 13.76
CA PHE A 21 20.74 10.15 14.23
C PHE A 21 19.35 9.54 14.46
N THR A 22 18.28 10.30 14.21
CA THR A 22 16.92 9.78 14.35
C THR A 22 16.56 9.01 13.08
N PRO A 23 16.31 7.69 13.15
CA PRO A 23 15.91 6.93 11.97
C PRO A 23 14.54 7.42 11.49
N GLN A 24 14.40 7.60 10.19
CA GLN A 24 13.11 7.82 9.57
C GLN A 24 12.31 6.51 9.60
N GLN A 25 11.15 6.52 10.25
CA GLN A 25 10.22 5.40 10.26
C GLN A 25 9.02 5.76 9.39
N ASP A 26 8.73 4.95 8.39
CA ASP A 26 7.51 5.04 7.59
C ASP A 26 6.53 3.97 8.09
N ASP A 27 5.85 4.26 9.20
CA ASP A 27 4.85 3.38 9.80
C ASP A 27 3.43 3.88 9.49
N ILE A 28 2.99 3.66 8.26
CA ILE A 28 1.58 3.90 7.88
C ILE A 28 0.61 2.94 8.56
N ARG A 29 1.09 1.80 9.06
CA ARG A 29 0.26 0.71 9.59
C ARG A 29 -0.24 1.04 10.99
N THR A 30 0.64 1.48 11.87
CA THR A 30 0.30 1.74 13.28
C THR A 30 0.64 3.14 13.75
N GLY A 31 1.38 3.93 12.97
CA GLY A 31 1.84 5.27 13.37
C GLY A 31 0.72 6.26 13.69
N TYR A 32 -0.48 6.04 13.12
CA TYR A 32 -1.67 6.87 13.35
C TYR A 32 -2.66 6.25 14.36
N THR A 33 -2.35 5.08 14.90
CA THR A 33 -3.23 4.38 15.85
C THR A 33 -2.65 4.49 17.26
N PRO A 34 -3.40 5.03 18.25
CA PRO A 34 -2.91 5.16 19.62
C PRO A 34 -2.41 3.85 20.23
N TYR A 35 -1.41 3.95 21.11
CA TYR A 35 -0.98 2.80 21.90
C TYR A 35 -2.12 2.31 22.80
N GLY A 36 -2.27 0.99 22.91
CA GLY A 36 -3.34 0.37 23.71
C GLY A 36 -4.73 0.42 23.09
N SER A 37 -4.88 0.86 21.84
CA SER A 37 -6.18 0.78 21.16
C SER A 37 -6.62 -0.67 20.98
N ARG A 38 -7.93 -0.90 21.06
CA ARG A 38 -8.54 -2.21 20.79
C ARG A 38 -8.22 -2.73 19.38
N SER A 39 -8.14 -1.85 18.39
CA SER A 39 -7.78 -2.22 17.01
C SER A 39 -6.40 -2.90 16.92
N ARG A 40 -5.42 -2.49 17.76
CA ARG A 40 -4.10 -3.13 17.79
C ARG A 40 -4.16 -4.57 18.31
N SER A 41 -4.97 -4.84 19.34
CA SER A 41 -5.14 -6.20 19.85
C SER A 41 -5.90 -7.09 18.87
N GLU A 42 -6.93 -6.54 18.20
CA GLU A 42 -7.69 -7.26 17.18
C GLU A 42 -6.81 -7.66 15.99
N ILE A 43 -5.97 -6.74 15.48
CA ILE A 43 -5.01 -7.04 14.41
C ILE A 43 -3.97 -8.06 14.85
N ALA A 44 -3.49 -8.01 16.10
CA ALA A 44 -2.54 -9.00 16.61
C ALA A 44 -3.13 -10.42 16.60
N ILE A 45 -4.36 -10.58 17.12
CA ILE A 45 -5.08 -11.86 17.12
C ILE A 45 -5.36 -12.34 15.69
N TYR A 46 -5.80 -11.43 14.81
CA TYR A 46 -6.03 -11.75 13.40
C TYR A 46 -4.76 -12.29 12.73
N ASN A 47 -3.62 -11.62 12.90
CA ASN A 47 -2.36 -12.03 12.30
C ASN A 47 -1.86 -13.38 12.85
N GLU A 48 -2.06 -13.62 14.15
CA GLU A 48 -1.74 -14.90 14.77
C GLU A 48 -2.59 -16.03 14.17
N TYR A 49 -3.90 -15.83 14.07
CA TYR A 49 -4.82 -16.84 13.56
C TYR A 49 -4.58 -17.17 12.08
N PHE A 50 -4.41 -16.15 11.23
CA PHE A 50 -4.23 -16.33 9.79
C PHE A 50 -2.77 -16.52 9.37
N SER A 51 -1.82 -16.57 10.32
CA SER A 51 -0.37 -16.53 10.03
C SER A 51 0.02 -15.39 9.08
N ALA A 52 -0.75 -14.28 9.13
CA ALA A 52 -0.54 -13.12 8.29
C ALA A 52 0.61 -12.31 8.87
N ASN A 53 1.84 -12.66 8.47
CA ASN A 53 3.04 -11.97 8.93
C ASN A 53 3.21 -10.58 8.31
N ARG A 54 2.36 -10.22 7.33
CA ARG A 54 2.40 -8.96 6.59
C ARG A 54 1.00 -8.54 6.18
N ASP A 55 0.80 -7.24 6.05
CA ASP A 55 -0.44 -6.72 5.48
C ASP A 55 -0.52 -7.06 3.99
N PRO A 56 -1.71 -7.40 3.47
CA PRO A 56 -1.87 -7.66 2.05
C PRO A 56 -1.59 -6.39 1.24
N ILE A 57 -0.73 -6.52 0.23
CA ILE A 57 -0.52 -5.44 -0.74
C ILE A 57 -1.64 -5.54 -1.78
N MET A 58 -2.59 -4.61 -1.73
CA MET A 58 -3.65 -4.52 -2.73
C MET A 58 -3.31 -3.50 -3.80
N VAL A 59 -3.45 -3.89 -5.07
CA VAL A 59 -3.25 -3.03 -6.23
C VAL A 59 -4.56 -2.91 -6.98
N PHE A 60 -5.00 -1.68 -7.21
CA PHE A 60 -6.23 -1.38 -7.95
C PHE A 60 -5.90 -0.75 -9.30
N ALA A 61 -6.55 -1.25 -10.35
CA ALA A 61 -6.55 -0.64 -11.68
C ALA A 61 -7.99 -0.27 -12.02
N PHE A 62 -8.26 1.03 -12.13
CA PHE A 62 -9.57 1.53 -12.53
C PHE A 62 -9.58 1.80 -14.03
N VAL A 63 -10.55 1.21 -14.74
CA VAL A 63 -10.72 1.39 -16.19
C VAL A 63 -11.93 2.29 -16.44
N VAL A 64 -11.74 3.32 -17.26
CA VAL A 64 -12.77 4.30 -17.61
C VAL A 64 -12.85 4.48 -19.12
N ALA A 65 -14.04 4.76 -19.64
CA ALA A 65 -14.24 4.96 -21.06
C ALA A 65 -13.67 6.33 -21.48
N LYS A 66 -12.81 6.35 -22.50
CA LYS A 66 -12.10 7.57 -22.94
C LYS A 66 -13.04 8.66 -23.44
N ASP A 67 -14.18 8.26 -23.99
CA ASP A 67 -15.23 9.16 -24.49
C ASP A 67 -16.17 9.66 -23.40
N GLY A 68 -15.93 9.30 -22.13
CA GLY A 68 -16.79 9.66 -21.00
C GLY A 68 -18.11 8.89 -20.94
N GLY A 69 -18.30 7.89 -21.82
CA GLY A 69 -19.50 7.07 -21.88
C GLY A 69 -19.46 5.89 -20.90
N SER A 70 -20.38 4.93 -21.11
CA SER A 70 -20.48 3.74 -20.25
C SER A 70 -19.42 2.69 -20.58
N MET A 71 -18.80 2.12 -19.53
CA MET A 71 -17.91 0.95 -19.65
C MET A 71 -18.64 -0.34 -20.02
N ALA A 72 -19.97 -0.40 -19.91
CA ALA A 72 -20.75 -1.61 -20.19
C ALA A 72 -20.85 -1.98 -21.68
N ARG A 73 -20.23 -1.20 -22.58
CA ARG A 73 -20.16 -1.50 -24.02
C ARG A 73 -19.23 -2.68 -24.27
N LEU A 74 -19.63 -3.57 -25.17
CA LEU A 74 -18.93 -4.83 -25.44
C LEU A 74 -17.45 -4.65 -25.79
N GLU A 75 -17.11 -3.62 -26.57
CA GLU A 75 -15.74 -3.30 -26.94
C GLU A 75 -14.85 -2.92 -25.75
N HIS A 76 -15.40 -2.21 -24.76
CA HIS A 76 -14.67 -1.81 -23.55
C HIS A 76 -14.55 -2.96 -22.57
N MET A 77 -15.58 -3.80 -22.45
CA MET A 77 -15.51 -5.01 -21.62
C MET A 77 -14.45 -5.98 -22.17
N ARG A 78 -14.43 -6.19 -23.50
CA ARG A 78 -13.37 -6.97 -24.17
C ARG A 78 -11.99 -6.41 -23.89
N GLU A 79 -11.82 -5.10 -23.99
CA GLU A 79 -10.53 -4.46 -23.73
C GLU A 79 -10.14 -4.56 -22.26
N THR A 80 -11.10 -4.42 -21.34
CA THR A 80 -10.88 -4.62 -19.90
C THR A 80 -10.33 -6.02 -19.61
N ILE A 81 -10.88 -7.06 -20.25
CA ILE A 81 -10.37 -8.44 -20.10
C ILE A 81 -8.94 -8.56 -20.64
N ARG A 82 -8.63 -7.97 -21.80
CA ARG A 82 -7.27 -7.99 -22.35
C ARG A 82 -6.26 -7.32 -21.41
N GLN A 83 -6.64 -6.18 -20.83
CA GLN A 83 -5.78 -5.47 -19.86
C GLN A 83 -5.62 -6.25 -18.56
N LEU A 84 -6.69 -6.92 -18.09
CA LEU A 84 -6.63 -7.81 -16.93
C LEU A 84 -5.67 -8.99 -17.19
N ASP A 85 -5.75 -9.64 -18.35
CA ASP A 85 -4.88 -10.75 -18.72
C ASP A 85 -3.41 -10.30 -18.82
N TYR A 86 -3.18 -9.14 -19.44
CA TYR A 86 -1.84 -8.55 -19.56
C TYR A 86 -1.25 -8.20 -18.18
N ALA A 87 -2.02 -7.55 -17.32
CA ALA A 87 -1.59 -7.22 -15.96
C ALA A 87 -1.32 -8.48 -15.13
N GLY A 88 -2.13 -9.52 -15.29
CA GLY A 88 -1.98 -10.78 -14.57
C GLY A 88 -0.75 -11.60 -14.99
N THR A 89 -0.41 -11.57 -16.29
CA THR A 89 0.60 -12.46 -16.87
C THR A 89 1.90 -11.76 -17.26
N ASN A 90 1.85 -10.58 -17.89
CA ASN A 90 3.00 -9.89 -18.47
C ASN A 90 3.66 -8.88 -17.53
N VAL A 91 2.91 -8.28 -16.60
CA VAL A 91 3.49 -7.40 -15.58
C VAL A 91 4.17 -8.29 -14.54
N THR A 92 5.50 -8.18 -14.46
CA THR A 92 6.31 -9.04 -13.58
C THR A 92 7.12 -8.24 -12.58
N HIS A 93 7.29 -8.81 -11.37
CA HIS A 93 8.25 -8.35 -10.39
C HIS A 93 9.30 -9.44 -10.20
N ARG A 94 10.58 -9.12 -10.46
CA ARG A 94 11.69 -10.09 -10.40
C ARG A 94 11.42 -11.36 -11.23
N GLY A 95 10.81 -11.18 -12.41
CA GLY A 95 10.47 -12.27 -13.32
C GLY A 95 9.26 -13.14 -12.92
N LYS A 96 8.56 -12.80 -11.83
CA LYS A 96 7.32 -13.49 -11.41
C LYS A 96 6.10 -12.65 -11.75
N SER A 97 5.09 -13.25 -12.36
CA SER A 97 3.80 -12.62 -12.67
C SER A 97 2.89 -12.55 -11.44
N PHE A 98 1.78 -11.81 -11.53
CA PHE A 98 0.76 -11.77 -10.48
C PHE A 98 0.27 -13.18 -10.11
N TYR A 99 -0.04 -14.01 -11.10
CA TYR A 99 -0.52 -15.39 -10.84
C TYR A 99 0.53 -16.30 -10.18
N THR A 100 1.80 -15.92 -10.20
CA THR A 100 2.86 -16.64 -9.48
C THR A 100 3.07 -16.12 -8.06
N LEU A 101 2.83 -14.82 -7.85
CA LEU A 101 3.05 -14.14 -6.57
C LEU A 101 1.83 -14.18 -5.66
N CYS A 102 0.64 -14.27 -6.24
CA CYS A 102 -0.61 -14.21 -5.52
C CYS A 102 -0.82 -15.47 -4.67
N THR A 103 -1.23 -15.27 -3.42
CA THR A 103 -1.58 -16.34 -2.47
C THR A 103 -3.08 -16.45 -2.25
N ASP A 104 -3.75 -15.30 -2.14
CA ASP A 104 -5.15 -15.20 -1.75
C ASP A 104 -5.94 -14.36 -2.76
N PHE A 105 -7.19 -14.75 -3.02
CA PHE A 105 -8.12 -14.02 -3.89
C PHE A 105 -7.59 -13.76 -5.32
N CYS A 106 -6.76 -14.66 -5.86
CA CYS A 106 -6.16 -14.50 -7.20
C CYS A 106 -7.17 -14.45 -8.34
N LEU A 107 -8.40 -14.91 -8.08
CA LEU A 107 -9.52 -14.96 -9.01
C LEU A 107 -10.60 -13.92 -8.70
N ILE A 108 -10.29 -12.89 -7.89
CA ILE A 108 -11.27 -11.88 -7.48
C ILE A 108 -11.93 -11.15 -8.65
N ASN A 109 -11.24 -11.07 -9.80
CA ASN A 109 -11.73 -10.40 -11.01
C ASN A 109 -12.45 -11.34 -11.98
N GLU A 110 -12.56 -12.65 -11.69
CA GLU A 110 -13.26 -13.60 -12.56
C GLU A 110 -14.71 -13.21 -12.89
N PRO A 111 -15.51 -12.61 -11.98
CA PRO A 111 -16.86 -12.14 -12.32
C PRO A 111 -16.89 -11.15 -13.50
N VAL A 112 -15.81 -10.37 -13.75
CA VAL A 112 -15.75 -9.45 -14.90
C VAL A 112 -15.81 -10.22 -16.22
N ARG A 113 -15.26 -11.45 -16.25
CA ARG A 113 -15.32 -12.34 -17.43
C ARG A 113 -16.71 -12.91 -17.69
N GLN A 114 -17.64 -12.83 -16.75
CA GLN A 114 -19.00 -13.34 -16.96
C GLN A 114 -19.92 -12.36 -17.71
N PHE A 115 -19.51 -11.09 -17.80
CA PHE A 115 -20.26 -10.03 -18.48
C PHE A 115 -19.85 -9.82 -19.94
N TYR A 116 -18.88 -10.60 -20.44
CA TYR A 116 -18.35 -10.56 -21.80
C TYR A 116 -18.11 -11.99 -22.31
#